data_AF-A0A5J4XSD7-F1
#
_entry.id   AF-A0A5J4XSD7-F1
#
_cell.length_a   1.000
_cell.length_b   1.000
_cell.length_c   1.000
_cell.angle_alpha   90.00
_cell.angle_beta   90.00
_cell.angle_gamma   90.00
#
_symmetry.space_group_name_H-M   'P 1'
#
loop_
_entity.id
_entity.type
_entity.pdbx_description
1 polymer ?
#
loop_
_entity_poly.entity_id
_entity_poly.type
_entity_poly.pdbx_seq_one_letter_code
_entity_poly.pdbx_strand_id
1 'polypeptide(L)'
;MQHCSADTLADLDGRWQLAFASTSSSTLFWYIPIKEFKDINVKSRTVSLVSLLGPVTTSFDGSYNTLSKQDMQFSFSALVITVFERTVLKKPISFAEKVYTYYWLHEGLACARSSGGGIVLLRRLQP
;
A
#
# COMPACT_ATOMS: atom_id res chain seq x y z
N MET A 1 15.90 11.35 20.78
CA MET A 1 14.60 11.46 20.05
C MET A 1 14.77 12.52 18.97
N GLN A 2 15.30 12.14 17.81
CA GLN A 2 15.66 13.07 16.74
C GLN A 2 14.78 12.80 15.51
N HIS A 3 14.25 13.91 14.97
CA HIS A 3 13.71 14.10 13.63
C HIS A 3 12.58 13.19 13.15
N CYS A 4 11.34 13.48 13.60
CA CYS A 4 10.19 13.30 12.72
C CYS A 4 10.18 14.55 11.80
N SER A 5 10.54 14.39 10.53
CA SER A 5 10.67 15.51 9.59
C SER A 5 9.33 16.24 9.43
N ALA A 6 9.37 17.55 9.16
CA ALA A 6 8.16 18.37 9.02
C ALA A 6 7.34 18.07 7.75
N ASP A 7 7.77 17.08 6.96
CA ASP A 7 7.17 16.65 5.71
C ASP A 7 7.03 15.11 5.68
N THR A 8 6.17 14.62 6.56
CA THR A 8 5.89 13.20 6.81
C THR A 8 5.47 12.39 5.57
N LEU A 9 5.18 13.01 4.43
CA LEU A 9 4.90 12.30 3.17
C LEU A 9 6.12 12.12 2.26
N ALA A 10 7.12 13.02 2.34
CA ALA A 10 8.36 12.87 1.58
C ALA A 10 9.11 11.60 2.02
N ASP A 11 9.00 11.26 3.30
CA ASP A 11 9.55 10.05 3.87
C ASP A 11 8.75 8.79 3.50
N LEU A 12 7.57 8.87 2.88
CA LEU A 12 6.82 7.65 2.50
C LEU A 12 7.37 6.94 1.26
N ASP A 13 8.32 7.54 0.54
CA ASP A 13 8.90 6.93 -0.66
C ASP A 13 9.47 5.52 -0.36
N GLY A 14 9.23 4.58 -1.28
CA GLY A 14 9.72 3.21 -1.20
C GLY A 14 8.64 2.16 -0.90
N ARG A 15 9.11 0.97 -0.53
CA ARG A 15 8.28 -0.23 -0.32
C ARG A 15 8.02 -0.48 1.16
N TRP A 16 6.73 -0.60 1.50
CA TRP A 16 6.24 -0.83 2.85
C TRP A 16 5.52 -2.16 2.94
N GLN A 17 5.91 -3.03 3.87
CA GLN A 17 5.17 -4.23 4.20
C GLN A 17 4.01 -3.91 5.13
N LEU A 18 2.84 -4.45 4.85
CA LEU A 18 1.66 -4.37 5.70
C LEU A 18 1.69 -5.56 6.67
N ALA A 19 1.78 -5.28 7.97
CA ALA A 19 1.87 -6.32 9.00
C ALA A 19 0.49 -6.80 9.51
N PHE A 20 -0.54 -5.95 9.39
CA PHE A 20 -1.91 -6.25 9.82
C PHE A 20 -2.91 -5.76 8.79
N ALA A 21 -2.99 -6.43 7.65
CA ALA A 21 -4.13 -6.24 6.77
C ALA A 21 -5.29 -7.05 7.33
N SER A 22 -6.47 -6.44 7.46
CA SER A 22 -7.68 -7.13 7.88
C SER A 22 -7.82 -8.46 7.14
N THR A 23 -8.06 -9.54 7.87
CA THR A 23 -8.28 -10.88 7.29
C THR A 23 -9.28 -10.78 6.14
N SER A 24 -8.89 -11.20 4.94
CA SER A 24 -9.83 -11.30 3.82
C SER A 24 -10.97 -12.22 4.25
N SER A 25 -12.23 -11.85 3.96
CA SER A 25 -13.40 -12.67 4.29
C SER A 25 -13.45 -14.01 3.55
N SER A 26 -12.51 -14.26 2.64
CA SER A 26 -12.40 -15.50 1.88
C SER A 26 -11.60 -16.55 2.67
N THR A 27 -12.30 -17.55 3.20
CA THR A 27 -11.77 -18.68 3.97
C THR A 27 -10.81 -19.59 3.18
N LEU A 28 -10.86 -19.57 1.84
CA LEU A 28 -10.03 -20.46 1.00
C LEU A 28 -8.52 -20.17 1.04
N PHE A 29 -8.10 -18.95 1.40
CA PHE A 29 -6.69 -18.54 1.35
C PHE A 29 -6.01 -18.43 2.72
N TRP A 30 -6.64 -18.91 3.79
CA TRP A 30 -6.11 -18.80 5.15
C TRP A 30 -4.78 -19.56 5.35
N TYR A 31 -4.50 -20.59 4.54
CA TYR A 31 -3.27 -21.39 4.65
C TYR A 31 -2.09 -20.82 3.85
N ILE A 32 -2.32 -19.89 2.92
CA ILE A 32 -1.25 -19.34 2.10
C ILE A 32 -0.82 -18.01 2.74
N PRO A 33 0.46 -17.84 3.12
CA PRO A 33 0.92 -16.59 3.68
C PRO A 33 0.82 -15.49 2.62
N ILE A 34 -0.19 -14.63 2.76
CA ILE A 34 -0.34 -13.44 1.93
C ILE A 34 0.61 -12.39 2.47
N LYS A 35 1.60 -12.00 1.67
CA LYS A 35 2.42 -10.83 1.98
C LYS A 35 1.90 -9.65 1.19
N GLU A 36 1.49 -8.60 1.89
CA GLU A 36 1.03 -7.39 1.26
C GLU A 36 2.08 -6.29 1.39
N PHE A 37 2.31 -5.60 0.28
CA PHE A 37 3.23 -4.50 0.17
C PHE A 37 2.52 -3.30 -0.41
N LYS A 38 2.99 -2.13 -0.04
CA LYS A 38 2.59 -0.87 -0.60
C LYS A 38 3.82 -0.15 -1.10
N ASP A 39 3.86 0.04 -2.41
CA ASP A 39 4.96 0.70 -3.10
C ASP A 39 4.50 2.13 -3.41
N ILE A 40 5.19 3.11 -2.83
CA ILE A 40 4.90 4.52 -3.03
C ILE A 40 6.07 5.13 -3.77
N ASN A 41 5.80 5.82 -4.86
CA ASN A 41 6.80 6.61 -5.58
C ASN A 41 6.42 8.08 -5.55
N VAL A 42 7.18 8.86 -4.80
CA VAL A 42 6.90 10.27 -4.57
C VAL A 42 7.14 11.13 -5.80
N LYS A 43 8.14 10.77 -6.62
CA LYS A 43 8.48 11.51 -7.84
C LYS A 43 7.41 11.37 -8.90
N SER A 44 6.91 10.16 -9.13
CA SER A 44 5.86 9.90 -10.14
C SER A 44 4.44 10.02 -9.59
N ARG A 45 4.26 10.25 -8.29
CA ARG A 45 2.96 10.25 -7.60
C ARG A 45 2.14 8.99 -7.85
N THR A 46 2.81 7.85 -7.91
CA THR A 46 2.19 6.55 -8.14
C THR A 46 2.20 5.72 -6.87
N VAL A 47 1.19 4.88 -6.74
CA VAL A 47 1.08 3.91 -5.64
C VAL A 47 0.65 2.56 -6.18
N SER A 48 1.24 1.50 -5.65
CA SER A 48 0.84 0.12 -5.95
C SER A 48 0.60 -0.63 -4.65
N LEU A 49 -0.55 -1.28 -4.53
CA LEU A 49 -0.82 -2.26 -3.48
C LEU A 49 -0.56 -3.65 -4.08
N VAL A 50 0.43 -4.35 -3.57
CA VAL A 50 0.90 -5.63 -4.11
C VAL A 50 0.65 -6.74 -3.10
N SER A 51 -0.12 -7.75 -3.48
CA SER A 51 -0.35 -8.96 -2.69
C SER A 51 0.37 -10.13 -3.34
N LEU A 52 1.28 -10.77 -2.60
CA LEU A 52 1.98 -11.98 -3.02
C LEU A 52 1.32 -13.22 -2.41
N LEU A 53 0.92 -14.14 -3.27
CA LEU A 53 0.29 -15.41 -2.96
C LEU A 53 1.02 -16.54 -3.69
N GLY A 54 2.15 -17.00 -3.13
CA GLY A 54 3.01 -17.99 -3.78
C GLY A 54 3.52 -17.49 -5.14
N PRO A 55 3.28 -18.20 -6.28
CA PRO A 55 3.71 -17.77 -7.61
C PRO A 55 2.79 -16.69 -8.23
N VAL A 56 1.68 -16.35 -7.56
CA VAL A 56 0.72 -15.34 -8.02
C VAL A 56 1.01 -14.02 -7.33
N THR A 57 1.13 -12.97 -8.13
CA THR A 57 1.22 -11.59 -7.67
C THR A 57 0.02 -10.82 -8.21
N THR A 58 -0.70 -10.18 -7.31
CA THR A 58 -1.78 -9.25 -7.67
C THR A 58 -1.32 -7.85 -7.30
N SER A 59 -1.36 -6.89 -8.22
CA SER A 59 -1.16 -5.48 -7.92
C SER A 59 -2.38 -4.64 -8.30
N PHE A 60 -2.67 -3.68 -7.44
CA PHE A 60 -3.58 -2.58 -7.73
C PHE A 60 -2.74 -1.33 -7.89
N ASP A 61 -2.62 -0.87 -9.12
CA ASP A 61 -1.79 0.28 -9.48
C ASP A 61 -2.67 1.53 -9.61
N GLY A 62 -2.11 2.66 -9.21
CA GLY A 62 -2.83 3.91 -9.18
C GLY A 62 -1.95 5.13 -9.01
N SER A 63 -2.62 6.24 -8.76
CA SER A 63 -2.01 7.52 -8.43
C SER A 63 -2.48 7.99 -7.06
N TYR A 64 -1.81 8.99 -6.55
CA TYR A 64 -2.24 9.63 -5.32
C TYR A 64 -2.12 11.15 -5.38
N ASN A 65 -2.94 11.80 -4.57
CA ASN A 65 -2.83 13.22 -4.26
C ASN A 65 -2.57 13.40 -2.77
N THR A 66 -1.74 14.38 -2.43
CA THR A 66 -1.49 14.79 -1.05
C THR A 66 -2.52 15.85 -0.67
N LEU A 67 -3.34 15.58 0.35
CA LEU A 67 -4.36 16.52 0.83
C LEU A 67 -3.82 17.38 1.99
N SER A 68 -2.98 16.79 2.83
CA SER A 68 -2.34 17.44 3.97
C SER A 68 -0.96 16.83 4.21
N LYS A 69 -0.25 17.22 5.28
CA LYS A 69 1.03 16.62 5.68
C LYS A 69 0.95 15.15 6.10
N GLN A 70 -0.26 14.63 6.34
CA GLN A 70 -0.48 13.26 6.83
C GLN A 70 -1.51 12.51 5.98
N ASP A 71 -2.27 13.20 5.14
CA ASP A 71 -3.36 12.61 4.36
C ASP A 71 -3.00 12.47 2.89
N MET A 72 -3.20 11.26 2.38
CA MET A 72 -3.10 10.96 0.95
C MET A 72 -4.42 10.38 0.44
N GLN A 73 -4.89 10.88 -0.69
CA GLN A 73 -6.03 10.34 -1.42
C GLN A 73 -5.50 9.41 -2.52
N PHE A 74 -5.91 8.14 -2.50
CA PHE A 74 -5.55 7.16 -3.52
C PHE A 74 -6.67 6.91 -4.51
N SER A 75 -6.26 6.78 -5.76
CA SER A 75 -7.12 6.45 -6.88
C SER A 75 -6.44 5.31 -7.66
N PHE A 76 -6.93 4.09 -7.42
CA PHE A 76 -6.47 2.88 -8.12
C PHE A 76 -7.22 2.72 -9.43
N SER A 77 -6.48 2.51 -10.52
CA SER A 77 -6.99 2.52 -11.88
C SER A 77 -6.71 1.23 -12.65
N ALA A 78 -5.80 0.38 -12.17
CA ALA A 78 -5.49 -0.88 -12.83
C ALA A 78 -5.35 -2.03 -11.82
N LEU A 79 -5.87 -3.20 -12.21
CA LEU A 79 -5.59 -4.49 -11.61
C LEU A 79 -4.64 -5.24 -12.53
N VAL A 80 -3.50 -5.68 -12.00
CA VAL A 80 -2.54 -6.53 -12.71
C VAL A 80 -2.41 -7.84 -11.95
N ILE A 81 -2.53 -8.95 -12.66
CA ILE A 81 -2.27 -10.29 -12.13
C ILE A 81 -1.11 -10.88 -12.92
N THR A 82 -0.11 -11.33 -12.18
CA THR A 82 1.11 -11.93 -12.69
C THR A 82 1.25 -13.33 -12.08
N VAL A 83 1.57 -14.32 -12.90
CA VAL A 83 1.79 -15.70 -12.48
C VAL A 83 3.14 -16.16 -13.03
N PHE A 84 4.04 -16.64 -12.15
CA PHE A 84 5.43 -16.95 -12.53
C PHE A 84 6.11 -15.80 -13.30
N GLU A 85 5.98 -14.58 -12.76
CA GLU A 85 6.57 -13.34 -13.33
C GLU A 85 6.04 -12.95 -14.72
N ARG A 86 5.02 -13.65 -15.24
CA ARG A 86 4.34 -13.30 -16.49
C ARG A 86 3.00 -12.65 -16.20
N THR A 87 2.79 -11.44 -16.72
CA THR A 87 1.50 -10.78 -16.63
C THR A 87 0.47 -11.57 -17.43
N VAL A 88 -0.51 -12.13 -16.73
CA VAL A 88 -1.60 -12.92 -17.33
C VAL A 88 -2.85 -12.08 -17.51
N LEU A 89 -3.01 -11.03 -16.71
CA LEU A 89 -4.16 -10.14 -16.77
C LEU A 89 -3.74 -8.72 -16.41
N LYS A 90 -4.20 -7.75 -17.22
CA LYS A 90 -4.18 -6.34 -16.89
C LYS A 90 -5.55 -5.76 -17.25
N LYS A 91 -6.29 -5.29 -16.24
CA LYS A 91 -7.65 -4.79 -16.41
C LYS A 91 -7.77 -3.39 -15.81
N PRO A 92 -8.37 -2.42 -16.53
CA PRO A 92 -8.73 -1.16 -15.91
C PRO A 92 -9.81 -1.39 -14.86
N ILE A 93 -9.69 -0.71 -13.73
CA ILE A 93 -10.64 -0.73 -12.62
C ILE A 93 -10.90 0.70 -12.18
N SER A 94 -12.02 0.92 -11.50
CA SER A 94 -12.31 2.20 -10.89
C SER A 94 -12.86 1.94 -9.50
N PHE A 95 -12.01 2.12 -8.48
CA PHE A 95 -12.47 2.11 -7.10
C PHE A 95 -12.80 3.54 -6.65
N ALA A 96 -13.74 3.65 -5.71
CA ALA A 96 -13.95 4.92 -5.03
C ALA A 96 -12.66 5.34 -4.34
N GLU A 97 -12.32 6.61 -4.45
CA GLU A 97 -11.11 7.15 -3.86
C GLU A 97 -11.12 6.96 -2.34
N LYS A 98 -9.95 6.66 -1.78
CA LYS A 98 -9.79 6.43 -0.35
C LYS A 98 -8.73 7.36 0.20
N VAL A 99 -9.04 8.01 1.31
CA VAL A 99 -8.09 8.84 2.03
C VAL A 99 -7.43 7.97 3.09
N TYR A 100 -6.11 8.01 3.13
CA TYR A 100 -5.30 7.34 4.13
C TYR A 100 -4.56 8.40 4.93
N THR A 101 -4.79 8.40 6.24
CA THR A 101 -4.09 9.24 7.20
C THR A 101 -2.94 8.45 7.82
N TYR A 102 -1.73 8.99 7.74
CA TYR A 102 -0.51 8.34 8.22
C TYR A 102 -0.03 8.93 9.55
N TYR A 103 0.33 8.02 10.46
CA TYR A 103 0.87 8.32 11.78
C TYR A 103 2.24 7.68 11.89
N TRP A 104 3.28 8.49 12.02
CA TRP A 104 4.65 8.02 12.12
C TRP A 104 4.97 7.59 13.55
N LEU A 105 5.49 6.38 13.69
CA LEU A 105 5.85 5.82 15.00
C LEU A 105 7.36 5.86 15.22
N HIS A 106 8.13 5.49 14.20
CA HIS A 106 9.60 5.48 14.19
C HIS A 106 10.11 5.55 12.74
N GLU A 107 11.40 5.78 12.54
CA GLU A 107 12.03 5.56 11.24
C GLU A 107 11.71 4.16 10.71
N GLY A 108 11.15 4.12 9.49
CA GLY A 108 10.72 2.88 8.84
C GLY A 108 9.47 2.22 9.44
N LEU A 109 8.75 2.87 10.38
CA LEU A 109 7.51 2.37 10.96
C LEU A 109 6.42 3.45 11.00
N ALA A 110 5.29 3.16 10.37
CA ALA A 110 4.14 4.04 10.34
C ALA A 110 2.84 3.23 10.50
N CYS A 111 1.78 3.88 10.94
CA CYS A 111 0.42 3.37 10.87
C CYS A 111 -0.34 4.16 9.80
N ALA A 112 -1.19 3.48 9.03
CA ALA A 112 -2.13 4.14 8.13
C ALA A 112 -3.56 3.76 8.51
N ARG A 113 -4.42 4.78 8.66
CA ARG A 113 -5.86 4.61 8.85
C ARG A 113 -6.57 4.95 7.54
N SER A 114 -7.42 4.06 7.07
CA SER A 114 -8.25 4.30 5.88
C SER A 114 -9.55 5.02 6.25
N SER A 115 -10.01 5.94 5.41
CA SER A 115 -11.34 6.54 5.51
C SER A 115 -12.47 5.50 5.35
N GLY A 116 -12.18 4.37 4.71
CA GLY A 116 -13.10 3.22 4.63
C GLY A 116 -13.17 2.36 5.88
N GLY A 117 -12.41 2.68 6.93
CA GLY A 117 -12.25 1.85 8.12
C GLY A 117 -11.00 0.97 8.07
N GLY A 118 -10.54 0.55 9.25
CA GLY A 118 -9.32 -0.23 9.41
C GLY A 118 -8.06 0.62 9.65
N ILE A 119 -7.11 0.01 10.35
CA ILE A 119 -5.79 0.55 10.63
C ILE A 119 -4.79 -0.55 10.27
N VAL A 120 -3.72 -0.18 9.58
CA VAL A 120 -2.63 -1.08 9.23
C VAL A 120 -1.31 -0.53 9.74
N LEU A 121 -0.49 -1.41 10.32
CA LEU A 121 0.92 -1.12 10.61
C LEU A 121 1.75 -1.38 9.35
N LEU A 122 2.58 -0.41 9.00
CA LEU A 122 3.46 -0.38 7.86
C LEU A 122 4.91 -0.43 8.35
N ARG A 123 5.69 -1.36 7.78
CA ARG A 123 7.13 -1.46 8.01
C ARG A 123 7.87 -1.26 6.70
N ARG A 124 8.80 -0.32 6.63
CA ARG A 124 9.64 -0.11 5.44
C ARG A 124 10.59 -1.29 5.27
N LEU A 125 10.70 -1.80 4.05
CA LEU A 125 11.54 -2.96 3.75
C LEU A 125 12.96 -2.60 3.31
N GLN A 126 13.15 -1.43 2.71
CA GLN A 126 14.46 -0.88 2.36
C GLN A 126 14.43 0.65 2.50
N PRO A 127 15.49 1.27 3.03
CA PRO A 127 15.64 2.72 3.04
C PRO A 127 15.83 3.29 1.63
#